data_AF-A0A9E1Q5T9-F1
#
_entry.id   AF-A0A9E1Q5T9-F1
#
_cell.length_a   1.000
_cell.length_b   1.000
_cell.length_c   1.000
_cell.angle_alpha   90.00
_cell.angle_beta   90.00
_cell.angle_gamma   90.00
#
_symmetry.space_group_name_H-M   'P 1'
#
loop_
_entity.id
_entity.type
_entity.pdbx_description
1 polymer ?
#
loop_
_entity_poly.entity_id
_entity_poly.type
_entity_poly.pdbx_seq_one_letter_code
_entity_poly.pdbx_strand_id
1 'polypeptide(L)'
;DAVAMEAVEAQRPKIDRFMVALSTIITAAPLLGILGTVLGIIQSFRLLGEQSVLTDPSDVAGGIAAALLTTALGLIVALVTLFPYMLFRGWSSRSIGRIESLIAAAQQGGKE
;
A
#
# COMPACT_ATOMS: atom_id res chain seq x y z
N ASP A 1 0.42 4.48 36.89
CA ASP A 1 1.23 3.58 36.05
C ASP A 1 0.41 2.89 34.97
N ALA A 2 -0.58 2.05 35.30
CA ALA A 2 -1.40 1.37 34.29
C ALA A 2 -2.34 2.32 33.49
N VAL A 3 -3.04 3.23 34.18
CA VAL A 3 -4.06 4.12 33.56
C VAL A 3 -3.47 5.08 32.52
N ALA A 4 -2.24 5.58 32.76
CA ALA A 4 -1.57 6.49 31.84
C ALA A 4 -1.10 5.77 30.57
N MET A 5 -0.55 4.56 30.70
CA MET A 5 -0.17 3.72 29.56
C MET A 5 -1.40 3.29 28.74
N GLU A 6 -2.50 2.91 29.40
CA GLU A 6 -3.76 2.53 28.75
C GLU A 6 -4.35 3.69 27.91
N ALA A 7 -4.24 4.93 28.40
CA ALA A 7 -4.68 6.11 27.65
C ALA A 7 -3.84 6.35 26.38
N VAL A 8 -2.55 6.02 26.40
CA VAL A 8 -1.68 6.10 25.20
C VAL A 8 -2.06 5.03 24.19
N GLU A 9 -2.27 3.80 24.65
CA GLU A 9 -2.68 2.67 23.80
C GLU A 9 -4.01 2.96 23.09
N ALA A 10 -4.94 3.62 23.78
CA ALA A 10 -6.22 4.05 23.21
C ALA A 10 -6.08 5.15 22.13
N GLN A 11 -5.00 5.94 22.15
CA GLN A 11 -4.73 6.97 21.13
C GLN A 11 -3.98 6.44 19.91
N ARG A 12 -3.18 5.38 20.07
CA ARG A 12 -2.43 4.70 19.00
C ARG A 12 -3.22 4.47 17.70
N PRO A 13 -4.44 3.89 17.71
CA PRO A 13 -5.20 3.64 16.48
C PRO A 13 -5.66 4.92 15.77
N LYS A 14 -5.82 6.05 16.48
CA LYS A 14 -6.17 7.34 15.85
C LYS A 14 -5.00 7.92 15.05
N ILE A 15 -3.79 7.75 15.56
CA ILE A 15 -2.54 8.19 14.90
C ILE A 15 -2.25 7.29 13.69
N ASP A 16 -2.45 5.98 13.83
CA ASP A 16 -2.12 5.01 12.79
C ASP A 16 -3.22 4.82 11.73
N ARG A 17 -4.40 5.48 11.85
CA ARG A 17 -5.54 5.27 10.94
C ARG A 17 -5.18 5.43 9.46
N PHE A 18 -4.34 6.42 9.14
CA PHE A 18 -3.93 6.70 7.77
C PHE A 18 -2.82 5.74 7.29
N MET A 19 -2.04 5.19 8.23
CA MET A 19 -1.02 4.18 7.93
C MET A 19 -1.65 2.89 7.43
N VAL A 20 -2.80 2.49 8.00
CA VAL A 20 -3.55 1.31 7.55
C VAL A 20 -3.98 1.47 6.09
N ALA A 21 -4.57 2.62 5.73
CA ALA A 21 -5.00 2.88 4.36
C ALA A 21 -3.82 2.87 3.37
N LEU A 22 -2.71 3.55 3.70
CA LEU A 22 -1.50 3.57 2.87
C LEU A 22 -0.90 2.17 2.70
N SER A 23 -0.84 1.39 3.78
CA SER A 23 -0.34 0.00 3.75
C SER A 23 -1.20 -0.87 2.83
N THR A 24 -2.53 -0.71 2.88
CA THR A 24 -3.44 -1.45 1.99
C THR A 24 -3.24 -1.06 0.53
N ILE A 25 -3.01 0.22 0.22
CA ILE A 25 -2.75 0.65 -1.16
C ILE A 25 -1.43 0.05 -1.68
N ILE A 26 -0.37 0.04 -0.87
CA ILE A 26 0.93 -0.54 -1.22
C ILE A 26 0.80 -2.02 -1.58
N THR A 27 -0.05 -2.77 -0.86
CA THR A 27 -0.24 -4.20 -1.11
C THR A 27 -1.28 -4.49 -2.21
N ALA A 28 -2.35 -3.69 -2.31
CA ALA A 28 -3.41 -3.91 -3.29
C ALA A 28 -3.02 -3.44 -4.70
N ALA A 29 -2.27 -2.36 -4.86
CA ALA A 29 -1.94 -1.81 -6.18
C ALA A 29 -1.14 -2.77 -7.09
N PRO A 30 -0.12 -3.51 -6.61
CA PRO A 30 0.57 -4.52 -7.41
C PRO A 30 -0.34 -5.69 -7.78
N LEU A 31 -1.22 -6.12 -6.86
CA LEU A 31 -2.19 -7.19 -7.12
C LEU A 31 -3.18 -6.79 -8.22
N LEU A 32 -3.62 -5.52 -8.23
CA LEU A 32 -4.45 -4.98 -9.33
C LEU A 32 -3.68 -4.91 -10.66
N GLY A 33 -2.38 -4.62 -10.64
CA GLY A 33 -1.53 -4.66 -11.83
C GLY A 33 -1.41 -6.07 -12.43
N ILE A 34 -1.28 -7.09 -11.57
CA ILE A 34 -1.28 -8.50 -11.98
C ILE A 34 -2.67 -8.92 -12.48
N LEU A 35 -3.74 -8.43 -11.88
CA LEU A 35 -5.09 -8.67 -12.41
C LEU A 35 -5.21 -8.12 -13.84
N GLY A 36 -4.65 -6.93 -14.09
CA GLY A 36 -4.60 -6.33 -15.42
C GLY A 36 -3.86 -7.18 -16.46
N THR A 37 -2.77 -7.86 -16.08
CA THR A 37 -2.09 -8.77 -17.01
C THR A 37 -2.92 -9.98 -17.35
N VAL A 38 -3.59 -10.58 -16.36
CA VAL A 38 -4.50 -11.71 -16.59
C VAL A 38 -5.60 -11.32 -17.56
N LEU A 39 -6.23 -10.15 -17.37
CA LEU A 39 -7.28 -9.66 -18.26
C LEU A 39 -6.77 -9.40 -19.68
N GLY A 40 -5.60 -8.75 -19.84
CA GLY A 40 -5.03 -8.47 -21.16
C GLY A 40 -4.61 -9.73 -21.92
N ILE A 41 -4.09 -10.74 -21.21
CA ILE A 41 -3.75 -12.05 -21.79
C ILE A 41 -5.03 -12.78 -22.23
N ILE A 42 -6.08 -12.80 -21.40
CA ILE A 42 -7.39 -13.39 -21.77
C ILE A 42 -7.93 -12.73 -23.04
N GLN A 43 -7.87 -11.40 -23.14
CA GLN A 43 -8.34 -10.68 -24.32
C GLN A 43 -7.50 -11.01 -25.57
N SER A 44 -6.18 -11.15 -25.42
CA SER A 44 -5.28 -11.57 -26.49
C SER A 44 -5.62 -12.98 -27.00
N PHE A 45 -5.94 -13.92 -26.10
CA PHE A 45 -6.38 -15.27 -26.46
C PHE A 45 -7.77 -15.31 -27.10
N ARG A 46 -8.68 -14.42 -26.73
CA ARG A 46 -10.00 -14.32 -27.38
C ARG A 46 -9.88 -13.89 -28.84
N LEU A 47 -8.99 -12.95 -29.14
CA LEU A 47 -8.70 -12.51 -30.51
C LEU A 47 -8.19 -13.66 -31.38
N LEU A 48 -7.37 -14.55 -30.82
CA LEU A 48 -6.89 -15.77 -31.47
C LEU A 48 -8.00 -16.81 -31.72
N GLY A 49 -8.96 -16.92 -30.80
CA GLY A 49 -10.02 -17.95 -30.85
C GLY A 49 -11.24 -17.58 -31.72
N GLU A 50 -11.58 -16.30 -31.81
CA GLU A 50 -12.74 -15.83 -32.61
C GLU A 50 -12.40 -15.63 -34.10
N GLN A 51 -11.13 -15.42 -34.46
CA GLN A 51 -10.69 -15.17 -35.84
C GLN A 51 -9.93 -16.39 -36.39
N SER A 52 -10.65 -17.31 -37.03
CA SER A 52 -10.11 -18.50 -37.69
C SER A 52 -9.33 -18.21 -38.99
N VAL A 53 -9.14 -16.94 -39.38
CA VAL A 53 -8.45 -16.55 -40.61
C VAL A 53 -7.60 -15.32 -40.33
N LEU A 54 -6.28 -15.50 -40.28
CA LEU A 54 -5.25 -14.45 -40.30
C LEU A 54 -5.35 -13.41 -39.16
N THR A 55 -5.11 -13.81 -37.91
CA THR A 55 -4.73 -12.82 -36.89
C THR A 55 -3.31 -12.33 -37.18
N ASP A 56 -3.16 -11.03 -37.44
CA ASP A 56 -1.86 -10.40 -37.57
C ASP A 56 -1.16 -10.52 -36.19
N PRO A 57 0.06 -11.07 -36.08
CA PRO A 57 0.74 -11.24 -34.80
C PRO A 57 0.85 -9.94 -33.98
N SER A 58 0.76 -8.80 -34.65
CA SER A 58 0.71 -7.46 -34.10
C SER A 58 -0.47 -7.22 -33.13
N ASP A 59 -1.64 -7.79 -33.39
CA ASP A 59 -2.84 -7.56 -32.56
C ASP A 59 -2.73 -8.26 -31.21
N VAL A 60 -2.19 -9.48 -31.21
CA VAL A 60 -1.90 -10.25 -30.00
C VAL A 60 -0.79 -9.58 -29.19
N ALA A 61 0.25 -9.08 -29.87
CA ALA A 61 1.31 -8.32 -29.23
C ALA A 61 0.79 -7.03 -28.55
N GLY A 62 -0.22 -6.38 -29.13
CA GLY A 62 -0.89 -5.22 -28.54
C GLY A 62 -1.58 -5.53 -27.21
N GLY A 63 -2.32 -6.63 -27.13
CA GLY A 63 -2.99 -7.04 -25.88
C GLY A 63 -2.01 -7.42 -24.76
N ILE A 64 -0.88 -8.04 -25.11
CA ILE A 64 0.20 -8.35 -24.17
C ILE A 64 0.93 -7.07 -23.72
N ALA A 65 1.18 -6.12 -24.63
CA ALA A 65 1.80 -4.84 -24.29
C ALA A 65 0.91 -4.04 -23.31
N ALA A 66 -0.40 -4.04 -23.52
CA ALA A 66 -1.36 -3.44 -22.59
C ALA A 66 -1.32 -4.12 -21.22
N ALA A 67 -1.28 -5.46 -21.17
CA ALA A 67 -1.09 -6.22 -19.94
C ALA A 67 0.16 -5.76 -19.17
N LEU A 68 1.32 -5.68 -19.83
CA LEU A 68 2.57 -5.25 -19.20
C LEU A 68 2.50 -3.80 -18.68
N LEU A 69 1.84 -2.91 -19.41
CA LEU A 69 1.65 -1.52 -18.99
C LEU A 69 0.83 -1.44 -17.69
N THR A 70 -0.24 -2.22 -17.56
CA THR A 70 -1.04 -2.23 -16.33
C THR A 70 -0.25 -2.70 -15.09
N THR A 71 0.67 -3.65 -15.26
CA THR A 71 1.59 -4.05 -14.18
C THR A 71 2.56 -2.94 -13.81
N ALA A 72 3.17 -2.30 -14.80
CA ALA A 72 4.07 -1.18 -14.55
C ALA A 72 3.36 -0.06 -13.77
N LEU A 73 2.11 0.27 -14.14
CA LEU A 73 1.30 1.25 -13.42
C LEU A 73 0.99 0.83 -11.98
N GLY A 74 0.60 -0.43 -11.75
CA GLY A 74 0.35 -0.95 -10.40
C GLY A 74 1.58 -0.86 -9.49
N LEU A 75 2.77 -1.14 -10.04
CA LEU A 75 4.04 -1.00 -9.33
C LEU A 75 4.41 0.46 -9.06
N ILE A 76 4.22 1.35 -10.04
CA ILE A 76 4.48 2.79 -9.88
C ILE A 76 3.62 3.36 -8.75
N VAL A 77 2.32 3.04 -8.72
CA VAL A 77 1.41 3.51 -7.66
C VAL A 77 1.85 2.99 -6.29
N ALA A 78 2.22 1.70 -6.19
CA ALA A 78 2.71 1.12 -4.95
C ALA A 78 3.98 1.82 -4.44
N LEU A 79 4.92 2.09 -5.35
CA LEU A 79 6.22 2.68 -5.04
C LEU A 79 6.10 4.15 -4.65
N VAL A 80 5.26 4.92 -5.35
CA VAL A 80 4.94 6.32 -4.99
C VAL A 80 4.26 6.38 -3.62
N THR A 81 3.40 5.40 -3.29
CA THR A 81 2.71 5.35 -1.99
C THR A 81 3.63 4.90 -0.84
N LEU A 82 4.71 4.16 -1.14
CA LEU A 82 5.70 3.72 -0.15
C LEU A 82 6.43 4.89 0.51
N PHE A 83 6.79 5.93 -0.26
CA PHE A 83 7.48 7.12 0.25
C PHE A 83 6.72 7.82 1.40
N PRO A 84 5.46 8.27 1.22
CA PRO A 84 4.70 8.89 2.30
C PRO A 84 4.43 7.90 3.45
N TYR A 85 4.22 6.61 3.17
CA TYR A 85 4.07 5.60 4.22
C TYR A 85 5.29 5.56 5.16
N MET A 86 6.50 5.53 4.61
CA MET A 86 7.74 5.54 5.42
C MET A 86 7.89 6.82 6.25
N LEU A 87 7.59 7.98 5.66
CA LEU A 87 7.67 9.27 6.36
C LEU A 87 6.65 9.35 7.51
N PHE A 88 5.39 8.99 7.24
CA PHE A 88 4.33 8.98 8.26
C PHE A 88 4.62 7.97 9.37
N ARG A 89 5.20 6.80 9.04
CA ARG A 89 5.60 5.79 10.03
C ARG A 89 6.61 6.34 11.01
N GLY A 90 7.65 7.01 10.49
CA GLY A 90 8.68 7.62 11.32
C GLY A 90 8.11 8.74 12.21
N TRP A 91 7.15 9.52 11.69
CA TRP A 91 6.52 10.58 12.44
C TRP A 91 5.57 10.08 13.54
N SER A 92 4.76 9.04 13.25
CA SER A 92 3.89 8.38 14.23
C SER A 92 4.71 7.81 15.39
N SER A 93 5.77 7.05 15.08
CA SER A 93 6.63 6.44 16.10
C SER A 93 7.32 7.47 16.99
N ARG A 94 7.81 8.58 16.43
CA ARG A 94 8.38 9.69 17.21
C ARG A 94 7.35 10.37 18.10
N SER A 95 6.12 10.52 17.63
CA SER A 95 5.04 11.17 18.40
C SER A 95 4.64 10.35 19.61
N ILE A 96 4.51 9.03 19.44
CA ILE A 96 4.23 8.09 20.53
C ILE A 96 5.38 8.07 21.54
N GLY A 97 6.63 7.97 21.08
CA GLY A 97 7.80 7.96 21.97
C GLY A 97 7.94 9.22 22.82
N ARG A 98 7.54 10.39 22.29
CA ARG A 98 7.50 11.64 23.07
C ARG A 98 6.45 11.57 24.18
N ILE A 99 5.26 11.04 23.90
CA ILE A 99 4.19 10.91 24.91
C ILE A 99 4.63 9.97 26.04
N GLU A 100 5.25 8.84 25.69
CA GLU A 100 5.80 7.89 26.67
C GLU A 100 6.87 8.54 27.56
N SER A 101 7.81 9.30 26.97
CA SER A 101 8.86 9.99 27.74
C SER A 101 8.32 11.05 28.72
N LEU A 102 7.24 11.75 28.36
CA LEU A 102 6.62 12.77 29.20
C LEU A 102 5.87 12.14 30.38
N ILE A 103 5.20 11.01 30.16
CA ILE A 103 4.56 10.24 31.23
C ILE A 103 5.64 9.71 32.19
N ALA A 104 6.74 9.17 31.67
CA ALA A 104 7.85 8.69 32.49
C ALA A 104 8.48 9.82 33.35
N ALA A 105 8.68 11.02 32.77
CA ALA A 105 9.19 12.17 33.51
C ALA A 105 8.21 12.68 34.58
N ALA A 106 6.91 12.73 34.27
CA ALA A 106 5.87 13.14 35.23
C ALA A 106 5.76 12.18 36.43
N GLN A 107 6.04 10.89 36.23
CA GLN A 107 6.05 9.90 37.32
C GLN A 107 7.28 10.01 38.24
N GLN A 108 8.41 10.48 37.72
CA GLN A 108 9.60 10.70 38.52
C GLN A 108 9.48 11.95 39.39
N GLY A 109 8.90 13.03 38.86
CA GLY A 109 8.69 14.27 39.62
C GLY A 109 7.61 14.21 40.72
N GLY A 110 6.79 13.15 40.76
CA GLY A 110 5.81 12.93 41.83
C GLY A 110 6.30 12.02 42.98
N LYS A 111 7.56 11.58 42.93
CA LYS A 111 8.19 10.73 43.96
C LYS A 111 9.15 11.48 44.89
N GLU A 112 9.32 12.80 44.70
CA GLU A 112 9.96 13.72 45.64
C GLU A 112 8.88 14.50 46.42
#